data_AF-A0A7S0S3Y8-F1
#
_entry.id   AF-A0A7S0S3Y8-F1
#
_cell.length_a   1.000
_cell.length_b   1.000
_cell.length_c   1.000
_cell.angle_alpha   90.00
_cell.angle_beta   90.00
_cell.angle_gamma   90.00
#
_symmetry.space_group_name_H-M   'P 1'
#
loop_
_entity.id
_entity.type
_entity.pdbx_description
1 polymer ?
#
loop_
_entity_poly.entity_id
_entity_poly.type
_entity_poly.pdbx_seq_one_letter_code
_entity_poly.pdbx_strand_id
1 'polypeptide(L)'
;FYLAFENSFCQDYITEKLWKNALFQGLIPVVRGGLSREDYEWALPPGSFIDTRDFEHPADLAAHLHDVACNFELYKKYHEWRREYRLTFDDPVSLAAKEPLKLLLCNYCEWLNTHSPYINVRTADLAALINGSCMAPNDLDFEPRTPHGWDWSQCKRIHVPLHAQLLARPDVTLLMWVMIIVL
;
A
#
# COMPACT_ATOMS: atom_id res chain seq x y z
N PHE A 1 -2.70 -11.78 -1.96
CA PHE A 1 -2.02 -10.61 -2.57
C PHE A 1 -3.04 -9.53 -2.86
N TYR A 2 -2.58 -8.28 -2.98
CA TYR A 2 -3.37 -7.17 -3.49
C TYR A 2 -2.50 -6.35 -4.44
N LEU A 3 -2.98 -6.07 -5.67
CA LEU A 3 -2.26 -5.20 -6.61
C LEU A 3 -2.46 -3.75 -6.18
N ALA A 4 -1.51 -3.22 -5.43
CA ALA A 4 -1.48 -1.84 -4.93
C ALA A 4 -0.81 -0.91 -5.95
N PHE A 5 -1.36 -0.89 -7.17
CA PHE A 5 -0.81 -0.07 -8.26
C PHE A 5 -1.36 1.34 -8.18
N GLU A 6 -0.49 2.32 -8.35
CA GLU A 6 -0.90 3.71 -8.43
C GLU A 6 -1.26 4.10 -9.86
N ASN A 7 -2.23 5.01 -9.96
CA ASN A 7 -2.75 5.46 -11.25
C ASN A 7 -1.73 6.30 -12.03
N SER A 8 -0.70 6.81 -11.34
CA SER A 8 0.37 7.65 -11.88
C SER A 8 1.67 7.36 -11.14
N PHE A 9 2.79 7.47 -11.83
CA PHE A 9 4.12 7.43 -11.26
C PHE A 9 4.53 8.82 -10.82
N CYS A 10 4.24 9.12 -9.56
CA CYS A 10 4.68 10.35 -8.92
C CYS A 10 5.62 10.10 -7.75
N GLN A 11 6.52 11.06 -7.52
CA GLN A 11 7.33 11.09 -6.31
C GLN A 11 6.40 11.18 -5.08
N ASP A 12 6.75 10.45 -4.02
CA ASP A 12 6.02 10.40 -2.74
C ASP A 12 4.54 9.97 -2.82
N TYR A 13 4.06 9.50 -3.97
CA TYR A 13 2.68 9.07 -4.15
C TYR A 13 2.46 7.61 -3.76
N ILE A 14 2.03 7.43 -2.51
CA ILE A 14 1.47 6.20 -1.97
C ILE A 14 0.06 6.49 -1.45
N THR A 15 -0.91 5.64 -1.78
CA THR A 15 -2.31 5.83 -1.39
C THR A 15 -2.85 4.75 -0.44
N GLU A 16 -4.15 4.79 -0.17
CA GLU A 16 -4.89 3.79 0.61
C GLU A 16 -4.75 2.38 0.05
N LYS A 17 -4.41 2.22 -1.24
CA LYS A 17 -4.22 0.91 -1.87
C LYS A 17 -3.15 0.09 -1.16
N LEU A 18 -2.03 0.72 -0.83
CA LEU A 18 -0.94 0.06 -0.12
C LEU A 18 -1.28 -0.16 1.36
N TRP A 19 -1.67 0.92 2.03
CA TRP A 19 -1.89 0.90 3.47
C TRP A 19 -3.19 0.17 3.80
N LYS A 20 -4.33 0.80 3.49
CA LYS A 20 -5.67 0.40 3.94
C LYS A 20 -6.14 -0.90 3.28
N ASN A 21 -5.92 -1.05 1.98
CA ASN A 21 -6.50 -2.16 1.22
C ASN A 21 -5.60 -3.41 1.22
N ALA A 22 -4.28 -3.26 1.39
CA ALA A 22 -3.35 -4.38 1.44
C ALA A 22 -2.82 -4.66 2.86
N LEU A 23 -1.92 -3.82 3.38
CA LEU A 23 -1.18 -4.12 4.61
C LEU A 23 -2.10 -4.25 5.83
N PHE A 24 -3.10 -3.37 5.96
CA PHE A 24 -4.09 -3.41 7.05
C PHE A 24 -5.05 -4.59 6.94
N GLN A 25 -5.38 -5.05 5.72
CA GLN A 25 -6.20 -6.25 5.50
C GLN A 25 -5.42 -7.55 5.69
N GLY A 26 -4.15 -7.48 6.09
CA GLY A 26 -3.32 -8.68 6.24
C GLY A 26 -2.92 -9.31 4.91
N LEU A 27 -2.97 -8.55 3.81
CA LEU A 27 -2.55 -9.02 2.48
C LEU A 27 -1.11 -8.57 2.19
N ILE A 28 -0.44 -9.33 1.32
CA ILE A 28 0.86 -8.95 0.74
C ILE A 28 0.60 -7.98 -0.43
N PRO A 29 1.01 -6.70 -0.33
CA PRO A 29 0.92 -5.76 -1.44
C PRO A 29 1.92 -6.09 -2.55
N VAL A 30 1.44 -6.05 -3.78
CA VAL A 30 2.25 -6.01 -5.00
C VAL A 30 2.21 -4.56 -5.49
N VAL A 31 3.33 -3.86 -5.45
CA VAL A 31 3.39 -2.40 -5.64
C VAL A 31 3.92 -2.03 -7.03
N ARG A 32 3.33 -0.98 -7.58
CA ARG A 32 3.82 -0.28 -8.77
C ARG A 32 3.37 1.17 -8.68
N GLY A 33 4.33 2.08 -8.63
CA GLY A 33 4.10 3.51 -8.43
C GLY A 33 5.34 4.32 -8.77
N GLY A 34 5.35 5.60 -8.43
CA GLY A 34 6.45 6.50 -8.78
C GLY A 34 7.62 6.54 -7.81
N LEU A 35 7.50 5.91 -6.64
CA LEU A 35 8.60 5.78 -5.69
C LEU A 35 9.71 4.90 -6.25
N SER A 36 10.97 5.16 -5.88
CA SER A 36 12.09 4.23 -6.15
C SER A 36 11.92 2.92 -5.34
N ARG A 37 12.74 1.91 -5.61
CA ARG A 37 12.66 0.63 -4.88
C ARG A 37 13.12 0.83 -3.43
N GLU A 38 14.11 1.70 -3.28
CA GLU A 38 14.73 2.15 -2.04
C GLU A 38 13.75 3.01 -1.21
N ASP A 39 12.97 3.88 -1.86
CA ASP A 39 11.96 4.69 -1.15
C ASP A 39 10.85 3.82 -0.55
N TYR A 40 10.40 2.78 -1.26
CA TYR A 40 9.48 1.81 -0.66
C TYR A 40 10.10 1.05 0.50
N GLU A 41 11.38 0.69 0.39
CA GLU A 41 12.14 0.03 1.46
C GLU A 41 12.31 0.91 2.70
N TRP A 42 12.46 2.20 2.50
CA TRP A 42 12.52 3.19 3.57
C TRP A 42 11.15 3.41 4.20
N ALA A 43 10.09 3.47 3.40
CA ALA A 43 8.73 3.77 3.86
C ALA A 43 8.01 2.57 4.50
N LEU A 44 8.38 1.33 4.14
CA LEU A 44 7.66 0.12 4.52
C LEU A 44 8.49 -0.79 5.43
N PRO A 45 7.84 -1.60 6.29
CA PRO A 45 8.54 -2.63 7.04
C PRO A 45 9.32 -3.56 6.08
N PRO A 46 10.56 -3.96 6.41
CA PRO A 46 11.37 -4.81 5.55
C PRO A 46 10.67 -6.12 5.18
N GLY A 47 10.73 -6.50 3.90
CA GLY A 47 10.12 -7.73 3.40
C GLY A 47 8.59 -7.75 3.42
N SER A 48 7.92 -6.59 3.57
CA SER A 48 6.45 -6.53 3.67
C SER A 48 5.71 -6.45 2.33
N PHE A 49 6.41 -6.29 1.21
CA PHE A 49 5.82 -6.03 -0.10
C PHE A 49 6.61 -6.72 -1.23
N ILE A 50 5.98 -6.78 -2.41
CA ILE A 50 6.58 -7.24 -3.66
C ILE A 50 6.58 -6.05 -4.62
N ASP A 51 7.76 -5.64 -5.09
CA ASP A 51 7.85 -4.60 -6.12
C ASP A 51 7.84 -5.24 -7.50
N THR A 52 6.99 -4.74 -8.38
CA THR A 52 6.92 -5.23 -9.76
C THR A 52 8.21 -4.98 -10.55
N ARG A 53 9.05 -4.02 -10.14
CA ARG A 53 10.35 -3.73 -10.77
C ARG A 53 11.40 -4.79 -10.57
N ASP A 54 11.20 -5.68 -9.60
CA ASP A 54 12.11 -6.78 -9.34
C ASP A 54 12.00 -7.88 -10.42
N PHE A 55 11.08 -7.73 -11.39
CA PHE A 55 10.78 -8.70 -12.44
C PHE A 55 10.91 -8.06 -13.82
N GLU A 56 11.56 -8.76 -14.76
CA GLU A 56 11.75 -8.31 -16.13
C GLU A 56 10.42 -8.34 -16.91
N HIS A 57 9.60 -9.36 -16.68
CA HIS A 57 8.29 -9.51 -17.32
C HIS A 57 7.16 -9.80 -16.32
N PRO A 58 5.90 -9.46 -16.65
CA PRO A 58 4.73 -9.84 -15.86
C PRO A 58 4.61 -11.35 -15.62
N ALA A 59 5.12 -12.17 -16.55
CA ALA A 59 5.16 -13.62 -16.41
C ALA A 59 6.09 -14.07 -15.26
N ASP A 60 7.21 -13.37 -15.04
CA ASP A 60 8.15 -13.67 -13.95
C ASP A 60 7.57 -13.24 -12.61
N LEU A 61 6.83 -12.12 -12.57
CA LEU A 61 6.04 -11.74 -11.40
C LEU A 61 4.97 -12.80 -11.10
N ALA A 62 4.22 -13.23 -12.11
CA ALA A 62 3.19 -14.26 -11.93
C ALA A 62 3.80 -15.57 -11.40
N ALA A 63 5.00 -15.92 -11.86
CA ALA A 63 5.75 -17.06 -11.38
C ALA A 63 6.08 -16.97 -9.90
N HIS A 64 6.65 -15.84 -9.50
CA HIS A 64 6.98 -15.59 -8.11
C HIS A 64 5.74 -15.59 -7.22
N LEU A 65 4.64 -14.95 -7.64
CA LEU A 65 3.38 -14.94 -6.90
C LEU A 65 2.82 -16.36 -6.70
N HIS A 66 2.93 -17.22 -7.73
CA HIS A 66 2.55 -18.62 -7.61
C HIS A 66 3.41 -19.36 -6.59
N ASP A 67 4.74 -19.20 -6.65
CA ASP A 67 5.66 -19.84 -5.69
C ASP A 67 5.37 -19.40 -4.26
N VAL A 68 5.13 -18.11 -4.03
CA VAL A 68 4.72 -17.58 -2.72
C VAL A 68 3.38 -18.17 -2.28
N ALA A 69 2.41 -18.33 -3.19
CA ALA A 69 1.10 -18.91 -2.87
C ALA A 69 1.17 -20.42 -2.55
N CYS A 70 2.08 -21.14 -3.19
CA CYS A 70 2.27 -22.58 -3.02
C CYS A 70 3.22 -22.94 -1.86
N ASN A 71 4.05 -21.99 -1.39
CA ASN A 71 5.05 -22.22 -0.36
C ASN A 71 4.74 -21.44 0.92
N PHE A 72 4.29 -22.14 1.96
CA PHE A 72 3.93 -21.53 3.25
C PHE A 72 5.09 -20.77 3.92
N GLU A 73 6.32 -21.29 3.86
CA GLU A 73 7.47 -20.62 4.49
C GLU A 73 7.82 -19.33 3.74
N LEU A 74 7.65 -19.30 2.41
CA LEU A 74 7.85 -18.09 1.63
C LEU A 74 6.75 -17.07 1.90
N TYR A 75 5.49 -17.50 1.93
CA TYR A 75 4.35 -16.65 2.33
C TYR A 75 4.55 -16.04 3.71
N LYS A 76 4.95 -16.86 4.68
CA LYS A 76 5.17 -16.45 6.08
C LYS A 76 6.22 -15.36 6.20
N LYS A 77 7.31 -15.41 5.42
CA LYS A 77 8.36 -14.36 5.41
C LYS A 77 7.80 -12.96 5.15
N TYR A 78 6.81 -12.83 4.26
CA TYR A 78 6.14 -11.54 3.99
C TYR A 78 5.30 -10.99 5.15
N HIS A 79 5.15 -11.76 6.23
CA HIS A 79 4.42 -11.37 7.44
C HIS A 79 5.31 -11.29 8.69
N GLU A 80 6.60 -11.64 8.62
CA GLU A 80 7.49 -11.68 9.78
C GLU A 80 7.70 -10.31 10.42
N TRP A 81 7.72 -9.25 9.61
CA TRP A 81 7.82 -7.86 10.07
C TRP A 81 6.74 -7.49 11.11
N ARG A 82 5.58 -8.16 11.11
CA ARG A 82 4.49 -7.87 12.06
C ARG A 82 4.84 -8.20 13.51
N ARG A 83 5.96 -8.88 13.75
CA ARG A 83 6.51 -9.12 15.10
C ARG A 83 7.12 -7.85 15.71
N GLU A 84 7.64 -6.97 14.87
CA GLU A 84 8.43 -5.80 15.28
C GLU A 84 7.71 -4.48 14.99
N TYR A 85 6.91 -4.43 13.92
CA TYR A 85 6.18 -3.23 13.51
C TYR A 85 4.68 -3.38 13.73
N ARG A 86 4.04 -2.26 14.11
CA ARG A 86 2.59 -2.14 14.18
C ARG A 86 2.15 -1.04 13.23
N LEU A 87 1.17 -1.35 12.38
CA LEU A 87 0.50 -0.32 11.59
C LEU A 87 -0.47 0.44 12.49
N THR A 88 -0.34 1.76 12.55
CA THR A 88 -1.30 2.65 13.20
C THR A 88 -2.08 3.36 12.11
N PHE A 89 -3.41 3.21 12.10
CA PHE A 89 -4.28 4.08 11.33
C PHE A 89 -4.61 5.23 12.27
N ASP A 90 -3.80 6.28 12.21
CA ASP A 90 -4.23 7.56 12.74
C ASP A 90 -5.26 8.08 11.72
N ASP A 91 -6.48 7.53 11.75
CA ASP A 91 -7.56 8.09 10.96
C ASP A 91 -7.75 9.52 11.49
N PRO A 92 -7.42 10.55 10.69
CA PRO A 92 -7.53 11.90 11.16
C PRO A 92 -8.97 12.21 11.53
N VAL A 93 -9.98 11.49 11.01
CA VAL A 93 -11.39 11.62 11.41
C VAL A 93 -11.63 11.10 12.83
N SER A 94 -10.95 10.03 13.25
CA SER A 94 -11.09 9.45 14.59
C SER A 94 -10.30 10.21 15.67
N LEU A 95 -9.11 10.73 15.32
CA LEU A 95 -8.40 11.71 16.14
C LEU A 95 -9.07 13.11 16.10
N ALA A 96 -9.90 13.35 15.08
CA ALA A 96 -10.72 14.55 14.92
C ALA A 96 -12.11 14.52 15.52
N ALA A 97 -12.41 13.53 16.35
CA ALA A 97 -13.66 13.52 17.09
C ALA A 97 -13.81 14.69 18.10
N LYS A 98 -12.83 15.61 18.24
CA LYS A 98 -13.02 16.94 18.85
C LYS A 98 -12.15 18.02 18.17
N GLU A 99 -12.65 18.64 17.09
CA GLU A 99 -12.19 19.95 16.59
C GLU A 99 -10.80 20.14 15.90
N PRO A 100 -10.05 19.16 15.33
CA PRO A 100 -8.77 19.43 14.69
C PRO A 100 -8.88 20.06 13.30
N LEU A 101 -9.94 19.77 12.52
CA LEU A 101 -10.07 20.36 11.18
C LEU A 101 -10.17 21.88 11.27
N LYS A 102 -10.88 22.38 12.29
CA LYS A 102 -11.00 23.80 12.58
C LYS A 102 -9.68 24.40 13.06
N LEU A 103 -8.93 23.70 13.90
CA LEU A 103 -7.61 24.15 14.36
C LEU A 103 -6.58 24.19 13.21
N LEU A 104 -6.61 23.19 12.33
CA LEU A 104 -5.77 23.14 11.12
C LEU A 104 -6.11 24.29 10.16
N LEU A 105 -7.41 24.51 9.92
CA LEU A 105 -7.88 25.60 9.07
C LEU A 105 -7.60 26.98 9.68
N CYS A 106 -7.72 27.13 11.01
CA CYS A 106 -7.39 28.39 11.70
C CYS A 106 -5.89 28.67 11.68
N ASN A 107 -5.04 27.68 11.97
CA ASN A 107 -3.59 27.83 11.90
C ASN A 107 -3.12 28.15 10.47
N TYR A 108 -3.78 27.55 9.47
CA TYR A 108 -3.53 27.86 8.05
C TYR A 108 -4.01 29.28 7.68
N CYS A 109 -5.20 29.69 8.13
CA CYS A 109 -5.70 31.06 7.96
C CYS A 109 -4.82 32.11 8.66
N GLU A 110 -4.34 31.83 9.87
CA GLU A 110 -3.44 32.69 10.62
C GLU A 110 -2.09 32.81 9.91
N TRP A 111 -1.55 31.70 9.38
CA TRP A 111 -0.35 31.71 8.56
C TRP A 111 -0.51 32.57 7.29
N LEU A 112 -1.64 32.42 6.56
CA LEU A 112 -1.95 33.24 5.37
C LEU A 112 -2.12 34.74 5.67
N ASN A 113 -2.61 35.09 6.87
CA ASN A 113 -2.93 36.48 7.23
C ASN A 113 -1.83 37.20 8.02
N THR A 114 -0.89 36.47 8.63
CA THR A 114 0.23 37.05 9.38
C THR A 114 1.50 37.19 8.54
N HIS A 115 1.57 36.52 7.39
CA HIS A 115 2.71 36.59 6.47
C HIS A 115 2.28 37.12 5.10
N SER A 116 2.41 38.43 4.87
CA SER A 116 2.56 38.99 3.52
C SER A 116 3.34 40.31 3.63
N PRO A 117 4.48 40.49 2.92
CA PRO A 117 4.59 40.24 1.48
C PRO A 117 5.90 39.52 1.08
N TYR A 118 5.81 38.35 0.46
CA TYR A 118 6.92 37.50 0.01
C TYR A 118 7.52 36.58 1.09
N ILE A 119 6.87 35.42 1.27
CA ILE A 119 7.67 34.20 1.35
C ILE A 119 7.91 33.80 -0.10
N ASN A 120 9.16 33.93 -0.58
CA ASN A 120 9.63 33.09 -1.67
C ASN A 120 9.74 31.65 -1.12
N VAL A 121 8.59 31.05 -0.81
CA VAL A 121 8.39 29.71 -1.32
C VAL A 121 8.35 30.06 -2.79
N ARG A 122 9.40 29.76 -3.56
CA ARG A 122 9.09 29.51 -4.95
C ARG A 122 7.93 28.55 -4.83
N THR A 123 6.76 28.94 -5.29
CA THR A 123 5.92 28.00 -6.01
C THR A 123 6.82 27.46 -7.13
N ALA A 124 7.82 26.65 -6.77
CA ALA A 124 8.33 25.57 -7.52
C ALA A 124 7.48 24.42 -6.97
N ASP A 125 6.23 24.27 -7.37
CA ASP A 125 5.50 24.88 -8.45
C ASP A 125 4.15 24.16 -8.27
N LEU A 126 3.05 24.87 -8.09
CA LEU A 126 1.77 24.16 -8.23
C LEU A 126 1.75 23.53 -9.63
N ALA A 127 2.40 24.18 -10.61
CA ALA A 127 2.79 23.61 -11.89
C ALA A 127 4.05 22.71 -11.87
N ALA A 128 4.39 22.00 -10.80
CA ALA A 128 5.52 21.03 -10.73
C ALA A 128 5.08 19.84 -9.91
N LEU A 129 4.24 20.10 -8.91
CA LEU A 129 3.22 19.17 -8.46
C LEU A 129 2.25 18.80 -9.60
N ILE A 130 1.87 19.74 -10.47
CA ILE A 130 0.93 19.52 -11.59
C ILE A 130 1.63 19.39 -12.96
N ASN A 131 2.81 20.00 -13.18
CA ASN A 131 3.44 20.06 -14.51
C ASN A 131 4.84 19.40 -14.60
N GLY A 132 5.26 18.57 -13.63
CA GLY A 132 6.63 18.04 -13.66
C GLY A 132 6.99 16.75 -12.94
N SER A 133 6.11 16.07 -12.21
CA SER A 133 6.57 14.93 -11.37
C SER A 133 5.64 13.73 -11.34
N CYS A 134 4.66 13.67 -12.25
CA CYS A 134 3.76 12.54 -12.40
C CYS A 134 3.73 12.09 -13.85
N MET A 135 4.06 10.82 -14.10
CA MET A 135 3.89 10.21 -15.42
C MET A 135 2.74 9.22 -15.37
N ALA A 136 1.96 9.12 -16.44
CA ALA A 136 1.08 7.97 -16.62
C ALA A 136 1.94 6.70 -16.68
N PRO A 137 1.44 5.54 -16.24
CA PRO A 137 2.12 4.26 -16.43
C PRO A 137 2.50 4.10 -17.90
N ASN A 138 3.81 4.03 -18.16
CA ASN A 138 4.40 3.97 -19.50
C ASN A 138 5.02 2.61 -19.78
N ASP A 139 4.70 1.65 -18.93
CA ASP A 139 5.26 0.31 -18.82
C ASP A 139 4.17 -0.74 -19.00
N LEU A 140 3.10 -0.43 -19.73
CA LEU A 140 1.99 -1.37 -19.99
C LEU A 140 2.21 -2.18 -21.28
N ASP A 141 3.19 -1.79 -22.09
CA ASP A 141 3.50 -2.40 -23.38
C ASP A 141 4.49 -3.55 -23.20
N PHE A 142 3.99 -4.71 -22.79
CA PHE A 142 4.78 -5.94 -22.71
C PHE A 142 4.49 -6.86 -23.89
N GLU A 143 5.53 -7.51 -24.41
CA GLU A 143 5.33 -8.64 -25.32
C GLU A 143 4.63 -9.78 -24.57
N PRO A 144 3.50 -10.30 -25.08
CA PRO A 144 2.80 -11.40 -24.42
C PRO A 144 3.67 -12.65 -24.43
N ARG A 145 4.25 -13.01 -23.28
CA ARG A 145 4.80 -14.34 -23.06
C ARG A 145 3.67 -15.27 -22.66
N THR A 146 3.54 -16.41 -23.33
CA THR A 146 2.60 -17.46 -22.92
C THR A 146 2.93 -17.86 -21.49
N PRO A 147 1.98 -17.75 -20.54
CA PRO A 147 2.20 -18.26 -19.20
C PRO A 147 2.52 -19.75 -19.30
N HIS A 148 3.57 -20.20 -18.62
CA HIS A 148 3.78 -21.62 -18.39
C HIS A 148 2.51 -22.20 -17.72
N GLY A 149 2.12 -23.43 -18.01
CA GLY A 149 0.88 -24.02 -17.49
C GLY A 149 0.93 -24.24 -15.97
N TRP A 150 0.68 -23.19 -15.19
CA TRP A 150 0.70 -23.18 -13.73
C TRP A 150 -0.39 -24.11 -13.18
N ASP A 151 0.02 -25.18 -12.51
CA ASP A 151 -0.88 -26.13 -11.87
C ASP A 151 -1.14 -25.75 -10.41
N TRP A 152 -2.19 -24.96 -10.20
CA TRP A 152 -2.65 -24.52 -8.88
C TRP A 152 -3.12 -25.65 -7.97
N SER A 153 -3.34 -26.86 -8.49
CA SER A 153 -3.75 -28.00 -7.66
C SER A 153 -2.66 -28.44 -6.68
N GLN A 154 -1.40 -28.06 -6.96
CA GLN A 154 -0.25 -28.34 -6.11
C GLN A 154 -0.10 -27.34 -4.95
N CYS A 155 -0.74 -26.16 -5.05
CA CYS A 155 -0.79 -25.22 -3.95
C CYS A 155 -1.72 -25.76 -2.86
N LYS A 156 -1.14 -26.36 -1.82
CA LYS A 156 -1.89 -26.67 -0.60
C LYS A 156 -2.46 -25.37 -0.06
N ARG A 157 -3.78 -25.33 0.17
CA ARG A 157 -4.45 -24.17 0.76
C ARG A 157 -3.70 -23.77 2.02
N ILE A 158 -3.06 -22.59 2.02
CA ILE A 158 -2.34 -22.08 3.17
C ILE A 158 -3.35 -21.87 4.29
N HIS A 159 -3.36 -22.80 5.24
CA HIS A 159 -4.20 -22.71 6.41
C HIS A 159 -3.52 -21.75 7.38
N VAL A 160 -3.90 -20.47 7.32
CA VAL A 160 -3.49 -19.51 8.35
C VAL A 160 -4.19 -19.94 9.64
N PRO A 161 -3.47 -20.38 10.69
CA PRO A 161 -4.11 -20.84 11.91
C PRO A 161 -4.95 -19.72 12.50
N LEU A 162 -6.13 -20.05 13.03
CA LEU A 162 -7.06 -19.08 13.63
C LEU A 162 -6.37 -18.18 14.68
N HIS A 163 -5.36 -18.69 15.39
CA HIS A 163 -4.55 -17.91 16.35
C HIS A 163 -3.68 -16.83 15.69
N ALA A 164 -3.21 -17.01 14.45
CA ALA A 164 -2.50 -15.97 13.69
C ALA A 164 -3.47 -14.90 13.15
N GLN A 165 -4.74 -15.26 12.92
CA GLN A 165 -5.81 -14.30 12.60
C GLN A 165 -6.20 -13.47 13.83
N LEU A 166 -6.15 -14.05 15.05
CA LEU A 166 -6.50 -13.38 16.30
C LEU A 166 -5.44 -12.41 16.84
N LEU A 167 -4.20 -12.46 16.32
CA LEU A 167 -3.19 -11.42 16.57
C LEU A 167 -3.43 -10.16 15.72
N ALA A 168 -4.28 -10.24 14.68
CA ALA A 168 -5.00 -9.08 14.17
C ALA A 168 -6.22 -8.88 15.08
N ARG A 169 -6.33 -7.71 15.71
CA ARG A 169 -7.08 -7.49 16.97
C ARG A 169 -8.55 -7.99 16.98
N PRO A 170 -9.09 -8.31 18.17
CA PRO A 170 -10.49 -8.70 18.42
C PRO A 170 -11.57 -7.65 18.08
N ASP A 171 -11.20 -6.43 17.68
CA ASP A 171 -12.14 -5.34 17.35
C ASP A 171 -12.78 -5.48 15.96
N VAL A 172 -12.12 -6.19 15.02
CA VAL A 172 -12.63 -6.32 13.63
C VAL A 172 -13.57 -7.51 13.49
N THR A 173 -13.53 -8.45 14.43
CA THR A 173 -14.40 -9.63 14.45
C THR A 173 -15.88 -9.27 14.58
N LEU A 174 -16.26 -8.20 15.29
CA LEU A 174 -17.68 -7.87 15.41
C LEU A 174 -18.31 -7.38 14.08
N LEU A 175 -17.54 -6.71 13.23
CA LEU A 175 -18.05 -6.18 11.94
C LEU A 175 -18.17 -7.27 10.87
N MET A 176 -17.29 -8.28 10.87
CA MET A 176 -17.38 -9.39 9.92
C MET A 176 -18.59 -10.32 10.19
N TRP A 177 -19.05 -10.45 11.44
CA TRP A 177 -20.25 -11.24 11.74
C TRP A 177 -21.56 -10.52 11.35
N VAL A 178 -21.58 -9.19 11.36
CA VAL A 178 -22.77 -8.41 10.95
C VAL A 178 -23.03 -8.50 9.44
N MET A 179 -22.00 -8.72 8.61
CA MET A 179 -22.18 -8.86 7.15
C MET A 179 -22.55 -10.27 6.67
N ILE A 180 -22.47 -11.30 7.53
CA ILE A 180 -22.82 -12.69 7.18
C ILE A 180 -24.30 -13.02 7.50
N ILE A 181 -25.02 -12.13 8.18
CA ILE A 181 -26.44 -12.34 8.56
C ILE A 181 -27.43 -11.67 7.58
N VAL A 182 -26.96 -10.97 6.54
CA VAL A 182 -27.83 -10.25 5.57
C VAL A 182 -27.64 -10.71 4.11
N LEU A 183 -27.08 -11.89 3.89
CA LEU A 183 -27.11 -12.61 2.61
C LEU A 183 -27.51 -14.07 2.86
#